data_AF-A0AAN8CEF4-F1
#
_entry.id   AF-A0AAN8CEF4-F1
#
_cell.length_a   1.000
_cell.length_b   1.000
_cell.length_c   1.000
_cell.angle_alpha   90.00
_cell.angle_beta   90.00
_cell.angle_gamma   90.00
#
_symmetry.space_group_name_H-M   'P 1'
#
loop_
_entity.id
_entity.type
_entity.pdbx_description
1 polymer ?
#
loop_
_entity_poly.entity_id
_entity_poly.type
_entity_poly.pdbx_seq_one_letter_code
_entity_poly.pdbx_strand_id
1 'polypeptide(L)'
;MASFCEEHLRPHRENPTFRVHQLSEPVGDLSERICPDHHKLMELFCSQHCRPICSLCLQLVHKGCSFMSPEEQRNLKESDLRQKLGLLNGKIEKTESFMFQMNNTQSKLKDAATQRKTALAAVYQQIRDMLVQDEQNAQHEVDSELEIGQTKLQDHMKRLTVNTEKMTKARESINNLLSQSQTMAFLQASFNLPKAVKFDPHMPQVNLDSKKVTASQACSAALKQHLAEILKQPVEARLLTLKPEQQAEAVSGPATESTGSQPEDKVTKPPRQRRAPRSHSVGRPPIQPVLMPFNVPTHSLMGTYTGWHCNPPYMAGQQTKQDRRPPHNAPGGYKPNMKGNQ
;
A
#
# COMPACT_ATOMS: atom_id res chain seq x y z
N MET A 1 0.95 -77.19 32.84
CA MET A 1 2.00 -76.84 31.85
C MET A 1 3.19 -76.30 32.62
N ALA A 2 4.41 -76.66 32.25
CA ALA A 2 5.64 -76.19 32.89
C ALA A 2 6.70 -75.96 31.80
N SER A 3 7.54 -74.94 31.97
CA SER A 3 8.67 -74.67 31.08
C SER A 3 9.90 -75.43 31.60
N PHE A 4 10.50 -76.23 30.74
CA PHE A 4 11.67 -77.05 31.05
C PHE A 4 12.86 -76.59 30.22
N CYS A 5 14.07 -76.62 30.78
CA CYS A 5 15.28 -76.45 29.99
C CYS A 5 15.56 -77.72 29.15
N GLU A 6 16.43 -77.61 28.15
CA GLU A 6 16.70 -78.69 27.18
C GLU A 6 17.12 -80.02 27.85
N GLU A 7 17.85 -79.95 28.97
CA GLU A 7 18.23 -81.12 29.74
C GLU A 7 17.03 -81.82 30.39
N HIS A 8 16.05 -81.06 30.88
CA HIS A 8 14.81 -81.58 31.46
C HIS A 8 13.77 -82.01 30.42
N LEU A 9 13.91 -81.56 29.16
CA LEU A 9 13.09 -82.03 28.03
C LEU A 9 13.59 -83.37 27.46
N ARG A 10 14.87 -83.71 27.67
CA ARG A 10 15.49 -84.92 27.13
C ARG A 10 14.71 -86.21 27.44
N PRO A 11 14.23 -86.46 28.68
CA PRO A 11 13.41 -87.65 28.98
C PRO A 11 12.07 -87.68 28.22
N HIS A 12 11.46 -86.52 27.98
CA HIS A 12 10.23 -86.41 27.20
C HIS A 12 10.45 -86.69 25.70
N ARG A 13 11.66 -86.48 25.19
CA ARG A 13 12.01 -86.77 23.79
C ARG A 13 12.60 -88.16 23.56
N GLU A 14 13.20 -88.80 24.56
CA GLU A 14 13.94 -90.05 24.38
C GLU A 14 13.21 -91.27 24.94
N ASN A 15 12.41 -91.10 26.00
CA ASN A 15 11.70 -92.21 26.62
C ASN A 15 10.36 -92.46 25.92
N PRO A 16 10.09 -93.67 25.38
CA PRO A 16 8.83 -93.99 24.69
C PRO A 16 7.59 -93.80 25.57
N THR A 17 7.72 -93.91 26.90
CA THR A 17 6.62 -93.66 27.85
C THR A 17 6.29 -92.16 27.98
N PHE A 18 7.27 -91.27 27.86
CA PHE A 18 7.08 -89.83 28.03
C PHE A 18 6.95 -89.05 26.72
N ARG A 19 7.28 -89.68 25.57
CA ARG A 19 7.05 -89.16 24.21
C ARG A 19 5.58 -88.88 23.89
N VAL A 20 4.65 -89.43 24.67
CA VAL A 20 3.21 -89.16 24.55
C VAL A 20 2.83 -87.76 25.03
N HIS A 21 3.70 -87.09 25.80
CA HIS A 21 3.47 -85.72 26.23
C HIS A 21 3.80 -84.74 25.09
N GLN A 22 2.81 -83.95 24.70
CA GLN A 22 2.98 -82.92 23.68
C GLN A 22 3.91 -81.80 24.20
N LEU A 23 5.07 -81.66 23.58
CA LEU A 23 5.98 -80.55 23.80
C LEU A 23 5.67 -79.42 22.80
N SER A 24 5.58 -78.19 23.29
CA SER A 24 5.49 -76.98 22.47
C SER A 24 6.66 -76.06 22.81
N GLU A 25 6.95 -75.09 21.95
CA GLU A 25 7.93 -74.06 22.28
C GLU A 25 7.52 -73.31 23.56
N PRO A 26 8.48 -72.97 24.43
CA PRO A 26 8.21 -72.25 25.67
C PRO A 26 7.65 -70.86 25.35
N VAL A 27 6.51 -70.51 25.94
CA VAL A 27 5.90 -69.19 25.78
C VAL A 27 6.27 -68.32 26.99
N GLY A 28 6.78 -67.11 26.74
CA GLY A 28 7.29 -66.20 27.78
C GLY A 28 6.22 -65.65 28.74
N ASP A 29 4.95 -65.65 28.33
CA ASP A 29 3.80 -65.15 29.10
C ASP A 29 2.98 -66.29 29.74
N LEU A 30 3.57 -67.49 29.92
CA LEU A 30 2.86 -68.68 30.39
C LEU A 30 2.13 -68.43 31.73
N SER A 31 2.76 -67.72 32.67
CA SER A 31 2.16 -67.37 33.96
C SER A 31 0.90 -66.51 33.82
N GLU A 32 0.84 -65.63 32.83
CA GLU A 32 -0.31 -64.74 32.55
C GLU A 32 -1.47 -65.49 31.86
N ARG A 33 -1.19 -66.66 31.27
CA ARG A 33 -2.20 -67.50 30.61
C ARG A 33 -2.84 -68.54 31.54
N ILE A 34 -2.27 -68.78 32.72
CA ILE A 34 -2.81 -69.73 33.69
C ILE A 34 -3.75 -69.02 34.66
N CYS A 35 -4.93 -69.59 34.87
CA CYS A 35 -5.89 -69.10 35.84
C CYS A 35 -5.29 -69.21 37.25
N PRO A 36 -5.24 -68.11 38.03
CA PRO A 36 -4.64 -68.12 39.37
C PRO A 36 -5.43 -69.00 40.36
N ASP A 37 -6.75 -69.09 40.19
CA ASP A 37 -7.62 -69.81 41.12
C ASP A 37 -7.63 -71.33 40.85
N HIS A 38 -7.53 -71.73 39.59
CA HIS A 38 -7.75 -73.12 39.17
C HIS A 38 -6.53 -73.78 38.53
N HIS A 39 -5.43 -73.04 38.34
CA HIS A 39 -4.19 -73.51 37.73
C HIS A 39 -4.39 -74.18 36.36
N LYS A 40 -5.40 -73.72 35.61
CA LYS A 40 -5.77 -74.19 34.27
C LYS A 40 -5.62 -73.08 33.24
N LEU A 41 -5.36 -73.43 31.98
CA LEU A 41 -5.20 -72.47 30.89
C LEU A 41 -6.48 -71.63 30.72
N MET A 42 -6.33 -70.32 30.55
CA MET A 42 -7.44 -69.39 30.31
C MET A 42 -7.74 -69.32 28.81
N GLU A 43 -8.40 -70.36 28.30
CA GLU A 43 -8.73 -70.53 26.88
C GLU A 43 -9.98 -69.77 26.43
N LEU A 44 -10.67 -69.11 27.37
CA LEU A 44 -11.92 -68.39 27.13
C LEU A 44 -11.79 -66.94 27.61
N PHE A 45 -12.53 -66.02 26.98
CA PHE A 45 -12.66 -64.63 27.41
C PHE A 45 -14.12 -64.35 27.74
N CYS A 46 -14.40 -63.95 28.99
CA CYS A 46 -15.74 -63.54 29.40
C CYS A 46 -16.00 -62.11 28.93
N SER A 47 -16.90 -61.94 27.97
CA SER A 47 -17.24 -60.63 27.40
C SER A 47 -17.93 -59.69 28.39
N GLN A 48 -18.72 -60.23 29.35
CA GLN A 48 -19.43 -59.43 30.35
C GLN A 48 -18.51 -58.88 31.44
N HIS A 49 -17.47 -59.65 31.80
CA HIS A 49 -16.52 -59.30 32.85
C HIS A 49 -15.16 -58.82 32.30
N CYS A 50 -15.02 -58.76 30.98
CA CYS A 50 -13.82 -58.33 30.26
C CYS A 50 -12.52 -58.99 30.74
N ARG A 51 -12.54 -60.29 31.02
CA ARG A 51 -11.36 -61.02 31.52
C ARG A 51 -11.19 -62.41 30.90
N PRO A 52 -9.95 -62.88 30.70
CA PRO A 52 -9.68 -64.26 30.37
C PRO A 52 -10.08 -65.17 31.54
N ILE A 53 -10.64 -66.34 31.25
CA ILE A 53 -11.13 -67.32 32.22
C ILE A 53 -10.76 -68.74 31.76
N CYS A 54 -10.59 -69.67 32.69
CA CYS A 54 -10.47 -71.10 32.37
C CYS A 54 -11.85 -71.79 32.34
N SER A 55 -11.89 -73.06 31.91
CA SER A 55 -13.12 -73.85 31.84
C SER A 55 -13.85 -74.00 33.20
N LEU A 56 -13.12 -74.12 34.32
CA LEU A 56 -13.72 -74.17 35.66
C LEU A 56 -14.37 -72.85 36.07
N CYS A 57 -13.73 -71.71 35.78
CA CYS A 57 -14.32 -70.39 36.03
C CYS A 57 -15.67 -70.23 35.31
N LEU A 58 -15.79 -70.74 34.07
CA LEU A 58 -17.05 -70.70 33.32
C LEU A 58 -18.17 -71.46 34.05
N GLN A 59 -17.86 -72.64 34.59
CA GLN A 59 -18.84 -73.51 35.25
C GLN A 59 -19.25 -73.02 36.64
N LEU A 60 -18.30 -72.46 37.40
CA LEU A 60 -18.51 -72.10 38.81
C LEU A 60 -18.99 -70.66 39.01
N VAL A 61 -18.42 -69.71 38.26
CA VAL A 61 -18.61 -68.27 38.53
C VAL A 61 -19.30 -67.56 37.37
N HIS A 62 -18.94 -67.90 36.13
CA HIS A 62 -19.45 -67.22 34.92
C HIS A 62 -20.56 -68.01 34.22
N LYS A 63 -21.34 -68.77 34.98
CA LYS A 63 -22.40 -69.62 34.44
C LYS A 63 -23.49 -68.74 33.81
N GLY A 64 -23.62 -68.81 32.48
CA GLY A 64 -24.56 -67.99 31.71
C GLY A 64 -23.97 -66.70 31.12
N CYS A 65 -22.69 -66.39 31.36
CA CYS A 65 -22.01 -65.31 30.66
C CYS A 65 -21.67 -65.70 29.22
N SER A 66 -21.71 -64.73 28.30
CA SER A 66 -21.20 -64.90 26.94
C SER A 66 -19.67 -64.94 26.94
N PHE A 67 -19.10 -65.93 26.26
CA PHE A 67 -17.67 -66.11 26.11
C PHE A 67 -17.26 -66.22 24.64
N MET A 68 -16.00 -65.91 24.37
CA MET A 68 -15.35 -66.06 23.07
C MET A 68 -13.90 -66.49 23.29
N SER A 69 -13.16 -66.83 22.24
CA SER A 69 -11.73 -67.14 22.42
C SER A 69 -10.92 -65.86 22.71
N PRO A 70 -9.82 -65.94 23.47
CA PRO A 70 -8.91 -64.81 23.66
C PRO A 70 -8.36 -64.25 22.34
N GLU A 71 -8.22 -65.09 21.31
CA GLU A 71 -7.79 -64.68 19.98
C GLU A 71 -8.84 -63.84 19.27
N GLU A 72 -10.11 -64.26 19.29
CA GLU A 72 -11.23 -63.47 18.75
C GLU A 72 -11.32 -62.10 19.42
N GLN A 73 -11.23 -62.05 20.76
CA GLN A 73 -11.25 -60.78 21.49
C GLN A 73 -10.05 -59.89 21.16
N ARG A 74 -8.84 -60.47 20.99
CA ARG A 74 -7.64 -59.73 20.56
C ARG A 74 -7.86 -59.12 19.18
N ASN A 75 -8.36 -59.89 18.23
CA ASN A 75 -8.64 -59.43 16.87
C ASN A 75 -9.67 -58.29 16.85
N LEU A 76 -10.75 -58.40 17.63
CA LEU A 76 -11.75 -57.33 17.78
C LEU A 76 -11.13 -56.06 18.38
N LYS A 77 -10.33 -56.21 19.43
CA LYS A 77 -9.67 -55.08 20.10
C LYS A 77 -8.66 -54.40 19.19
N GLU A 78 -7.86 -55.18 18.47
CA GLU A 78 -6.88 -54.69 17.51
C GLU A 78 -7.58 -53.96 16.35
N SER A 79 -8.68 -54.51 15.82
CA SER A 79 -9.47 -53.87 14.77
C SER A 79 -10.05 -52.52 15.21
N ASP A 80 -10.65 -52.45 16.42
CA ASP A 80 -11.15 -51.19 17.01
C ASP A 80 -10.04 -50.14 17.15
N LEU A 81 -8.87 -50.54 17.65
CA LEU A 81 -7.72 -49.64 17.79
C LEU A 81 -7.18 -49.18 16.44
N ARG A 82 -7.08 -50.07 15.45
CA ARG A 82 -6.67 -49.73 14.07
C ARG A 82 -7.65 -48.74 13.44
N GLN A 83 -8.96 -48.92 13.63
CA GLN A 83 -9.98 -47.98 13.14
C GLN A 83 -9.83 -46.61 13.80
N LYS A 84 -9.69 -46.56 15.13
CA LYS A 84 -9.48 -45.31 15.88
C LYS A 84 -8.20 -44.60 15.46
N LEU A 85 -7.12 -45.35 15.26
CA LEU A 85 -5.84 -44.82 14.77
C LEU A 85 -6.00 -44.19 13.38
N GLY A 86 -6.71 -44.87 12.46
CA GLY A 86 -7.01 -44.33 11.13
C GLY A 86 -7.81 -43.02 11.18
N LEU A 87 -8.82 -42.94 12.06
CA LEU A 87 -9.60 -41.72 12.27
C LEU A 87 -8.74 -40.57 12.81
N LEU A 88 -7.86 -40.85 13.77
CA LEU A 88 -6.95 -39.85 14.33
C LEU A 88 -5.96 -39.34 13.29
N ASN A 89 -5.29 -40.25 12.57
CA ASN A 89 -4.33 -39.88 11.52
C ASN A 89 -4.98 -39.01 10.45
N GLY A 90 -6.16 -39.41 9.94
CA GLY A 90 -6.89 -38.62 8.96
C GLY A 90 -7.35 -37.26 9.50
N LYS A 91 -7.58 -37.11 10.82
CA LYS A 91 -7.90 -35.82 11.43
C LYS A 91 -6.65 -34.94 11.61
N ILE A 92 -5.51 -35.54 11.98
CA ILE A 92 -4.21 -34.86 12.08
C ILE A 92 -3.82 -34.30 10.71
N GLU A 93 -3.78 -35.14 9.67
CA GLU A 93 -3.42 -34.73 8.31
C GLU A 93 -4.30 -33.58 7.79
N LYS A 94 -5.63 -33.68 7.98
CA LYS A 94 -6.56 -32.61 7.60
C LYS A 94 -6.29 -31.31 8.35
N THR A 95 -5.97 -31.40 9.65
CA THR A 95 -5.71 -30.23 10.48
C THR A 95 -4.39 -29.57 10.07
N GLU A 96 -3.34 -30.36 9.84
CA GLU A 96 -2.04 -29.89 9.36
C GLU A 96 -2.15 -29.24 7.98
N SER A 97 -2.88 -29.87 7.05
CA SER A 97 -3.17 -29.28 5.73
C SER A 97 -3.90 -27.93 5.86
N PHE A 98 -4.88 -27.82 6.76
CA PHE A 98 -5.59 -26.57 6.97
C PHE A 98 -4.70 -25.49 7.62
N MET A 99 -3.86 -25.85 8.59
CA MET A 99 -2.87 -24.95 9.16
C MET A 99 -1.87 -24.44 8.11
N PHE A 100 -1.39 -25.32 7.23
CA PHE A 100 -0.54 -24.93 6.11
C PHE A 100 -1.24 -23.93 5.18
N GLN A 101 -2.51 -24.17 4.85
CA GLN A 101 -3.32 -23.25 4.05
C GLN A 101 -3.51 -21.90 4.75
N MET A 102 -3.78 -21.88 6.06
CA MET A 102 -3.89 -20.64 6.84
C MET A 102 -2.56 -19.86 6.87
N ASN A 103 -1.43 -20.53 7.05
CA ASN A 103 -0.12 -19.87 7.01
C ASN A 103 0.18 -19.30 5.62
N ASN A 104 -0.19 -20.02 4.56
CA ASN A 104 -0.03 -19.54 3.19
C ASN A 104 -0.93 -18.31 2.92
N THR A 105 -2.20 -18.32 3.36
CA THR A 105 -3.09 -17.15 3.20
C THR A 105 -2.59 -15.97 4.02
N GLN A 106 -2.05 -16.20 5.22
CA GLN A 106 -1.42 -15.16 6.04
C GLN A 106 -0.19 -14.55 5.34
N SER A 107 0.67 -15.37 4.73
CA SER A 107 1.82 -14.88 3.95
C SER A 107 1.37 -14.02 2.77
N LYS A 108 0.44 -14.54 1.96
CA LYS A 108 -0.13 -13.81 0.82
C LYS A 108 -0.78 -12.49 1.23
N LEU A 109 -1.44 -12.45 2.40
CA LEU A 109 -2.02 -11.21 2.93
C LEU A 109 -0.93 -10.19 3.29
N LYS A 110 0.18 -10.63 3.89
CA LYS A 110 1.34 -9.77 4.17
C LYS A 110 1.95 -9.24 2.86
N ASP A 111 2.15 -10.10 1.87
CA ASP A 111 2.70 -9.73 0.56
C ASP A 111 1.79 -8.74 -0.18
N ALA A 112 0.46 -8.97 -0.14
CA ALA A 112 -0.49 -8.03 -0.71
C ALA A 112 -0.49 -6.68 0.01
N ALA A 113 -0.27 -6.67 1.33
CA ALA A 113 -0.16 -5.43 2.10
C ALA A 113 1.11 -4.66 1.76
N THR A 114 2.26 -5.33 1.64
CA THR A 114 3.52 -4.69 1.24
C THR A 114 3.42 -4.15 -0.18
N GLN A 115 2.88 -4.93 -1.12
CA GLN A 115 2.67 -4.50 -2.50
C GLN A 115 1.81 -3.23 -2.60
N ARG A 116 0.68 -3.19 -1.89
CA ARG A 116 -0.20 -1.99 -1.87
C ARG A 116 0.50 -0.77 -1.27
N LYS A 117 1.27 -0.95 -0.20
CA LYS A 117 2.06 0.14 0.40
C LYS A 117 3.11 0.68 -0.57
N THR A 118 3.82 -0.20 -1.27
CA THR A 118 4.82 0.20 -2.27
C THR A 118 4.17 0.94 -3.43
N ALA A 119 3.03 0.46 -3.94
CA ALA A 119 2.30 1.14 -5.01
C ALA A 119 1.83 2.53 -4.59
N LEU A 120 1.27 2.68 -3.38
CA LEU A 120 0.90 3.99 -2.84
C LEU A 120 2.12 4.91 -2.69
N ALA A 121 3.23 4.39 -2.15
CA ALA A 121 4.46 5.16 -1.99
C ALA A 121 5.00 5.67 -3.32
N ALA A 122 4.93 4.85 -4.38
CA ALA A 122 5.35 5.23 -5.73
C ALA A 122 4.51 6.39 -6.30
N VAL A 123 3.17 6.35 -6.14
CA VAL A 123 2.29 7.44 -6.59
C VAL A 123 2.60 8.74 -5.84
N TYR A 124 2.77 8.67 -4.51
CA TYR A 124 3.16 9.85 -3.73
C TYR A 124 4.55 10.37 -4.06
N GLN A 125 5.47 9.49 -4.49
CA GLN A 125 6.77 9.92 -4.98
C GLN A 125 6.64 10.71 -6.28
N GLN A 126 5.85 10.24 -7.23
CA GLN A 126 5.58 10.98 -8.47
C GLN A 126 4.97 12.37 -8.20
N ILE A 127 4.03 12.46 -7.25
CA ILE A 127 3.47 13.76 -6.83
C ILE A 127 4.56 14.69 -6.28
N ARG A 128 5.47 14.17 -5.43
CA ARG A 128 6.60 14.97 -4.92
C ARG A 128 7.52 15.43 -6.04
N ASP A 129 7.85 14.56 -6.98
CA ASP A 129 8.73 14.88 -8.10
C ASP A 129 8.12 15.98 -8.99
N MET A 130 6.81 15.91 -9.25
CA MET A 130 6.07 16.97 -9.96
C MET A 130 6.14 18.33 -9.23
N LEU A 131 5.97 18.33 -7.91
CA LEU A 131 6.05 19.57 -7.11
C LEU A 131 7.47 20.15 -7.10
N VAL A 132 8.49 19.31 -7.01
CA VAL A 132 9.90 19.74 -7.09
C VAL A 132 10.19 20.35 -8.47
N GLN A 133 9.68 19.75 -9.55
CA GLN A 133 9.85 20.30 -10.88
C GLN A 133 9.16 21.67 -11.04
N ASP A 134 7.95 21.82 -10.50
CA ASP A 134 7.23 23.11 -10.50
C ASP A 134 8.00 24.19 -9.71
N GLU A 135 8.54 23.83 -8.54
CA GLU A 135 9.39 24.72 -7.74
C GLU A 135 10.63 25.18 -8.52
N GLN A 136 11.34 24.26 -9.17
CA GLN A 136 12.52 24.56 -9.98
C GLN A 136 12.17 25.49 -11.15
N ASN A 137 11.04 25.28 -11.82
CA ASN A 137 10.58 26.13 -12.91
C ASN A 137 10.27 27.56 -12.40
N ALA A 138 9.62 27.68 -11.24
CA ALA A 138 9.31 28.98 -10.64
C ALA A 138 10.57 29.73 -10.21
N GLN A 139 11.56 29.04 -9.64
CA GLN A 139 12.86 29.62 -9.29
C GLN A 139 13.63 30.08 -10.53
N HIS A 140 13.64 29.28 -11.60
CA HIS A 140 14.29 29.63 -12.85
C HIS A 140 13.72 30.93 -13.46
N GLU A 141 12.41 31.16 -13.39
CA GLU A 141 11.82 32.42 -13.85
C GLU A 141 12.32 33.64 -13.04
N VAL A 142 12.57 33.47 -11.73
CA VAL A 142 13.17 34.53 -10.90
C VAL A 142 14.62 34.78 -11.30
N ASP A 143 15.40 33.70 -11.47
CA ASP A 143 16.80 33.79 -11.86
C ASP A 143 16.96 34.44 -13.24
N SER A 144 16.11 34.08 -14.20
CA SER A 144 16.13 34.67 -15.54
C SER A 144 15.83 36.18 -15.52
N GLU A 145 14.85 36.63 -14.74
CA GLU A 145 14.56 38.06 -14.59
C GLU A 145 15.69 38.81 -13.87
N LEU A 146 16.34 38.17 -12.90
CA LEU A 146 17.53 38.71 -12.25
C LEU A 146 18.68 38.89 -13.25
N GLU A 147 18.97 37.89 -14.09
CA GLU A 147 20.00 37.99 -15.13
C GLU A 147 19.70 39.11 -16.13
N ILE A 148 18.44 39.26 -16.55
CA ILE A 148 18.01 40.37 -17.42
C ILE A 148 18.28 41.72 -16.73
N GLY A 149 17.91 41.85 -15.46
CA GLY A 149 18.15 43.05 -14.66
C GLY A 149 19.64 43.39 -14.50
N GLN A 150 20.45 42.39 -14.18
CA GLN A 150 21.90 42.53 -14.05
C GLN A 150 22.55 42.94 -15.36
N THR A 151 22.13 42.35 -16.48
CA THR A 151 22.65 42.69 -17.81
C THR A 151 22.36 44.16 -18.16
N LYS A 152 21.14 44.65 -17.87
CA LYS A 152 20.78 46.06 -18.06
C LYS A 152 21.67 46.99 -17.22
N LEU A 153 21.91 46.65 -15.95
CA LEU A 153 22.78 47.43 -15.08
C LEU A 153 24.23 47.46 -15.59
N GLN A 154 24.78 46.31 -15.96
CA GLN A 154 26.14 46.21 -16.49
C GLN A 154 26.31 47.04 -17.78
N ASP A 155 25.32 47.00 -18.67
CA ASP A 155 25.33 47.79 -19.91
C ASP A 155 25.26 49.30 -19.63
N HIS A 156 24.42 49.74 -18.69
CA HIS A 156 24.41 51.12 -18.20
C HIS A 156 25.75 51.55 -17.59
N MET A 157 26.35 50.71 -16.74
CA MET A 157 27.66 50.97 -16.14
C MET A 157 28.74 51.14 -17.21
N LYS A 158 28.80 50.24 -18.21
CA LYS A 158 29.76 50.33 -19.32
C LYS A 158 29.64 51.66 -20.07
N ARG A 159 28.41 52.12 -20.37
CA ARG A 159 28.19 53.42 -21.01
C ARG A 159 28.67 54.58 -20.16
N LEU A 160 28.39 54.56 -18.86
CA LEU A 160 28.83 55.61 -17.93
C LEU A 160 30.35 55.65 -17.81
N THR A 161 31.02 54.49 -17.78
CA THR A 161 32.49 54.40 -17.78
C THR A 161 33.08 55.04 -19.05
N VAL A 162 32.58 54.67 -20.23
CA VAL A 162 33.02 55.26 -21.51
C VAL A 162 32.74 56.76 -21.57
N ASN A 163 31.60 57.22 -21.03
CA ASN A 163 31.28 58.64 -20.96
C ASN A 163 32.28 59.41 -20.07
N THR A 164 32.59 58.83 -18.90
CA THR A 164 33.54 59.38 -17.93
C THR A 164 34.94 59.46 -18.53
N GLU A 165 35.40 58.43 -19.25
CA GLU A 165 36.70 58.45 -19.94
C GLU A 165 36.77 59.57 -20.99
N LYS A 166 35.71 59.77 -21.79
CA LYS A 166 35.66 60.86 -22.78
C LYS A 166 35.70 62.24 -22.11
N MET A 167 34.96 62.42 -21.02
CA MET A 167 34.96 63.68 -20.26
C MET A 167 36.31 63.93 -19.57
N THR A 168 36.95 62.87 -19.07
CA THR A 168 38.27 62.94 -18.43
C THR A 168 39.34 63.34 -19.43
N LYS A 169 39.35 62.75 -20.63
CA LYS A 169 40.25 63.14 -21.73
C LYS A 169 40.05 64.60 -22.16
N ALA A 170 38.80 65.04 -22.29
CA ALA A 170 38.50 66.43 -22.62
C ALA A 170 38.99 67.40 -21.53
N ARG A 171 38.80 67.05 -20.26
CA ARG A 171 39.33 67.81 -19.12
C ARG A 171 40.87 67.90 -19.17
N GLU A 172 41.55 66.80 -19.45
CA GLU A 172 43.01 66.77 -19.61
C GLU A 172 43.47 67.64 -20.78
N SER A 173 42.81 67.57 -21.94
CA SER A 173 43.10 68.45 -23.08
C SER A 173 42.95 69.93 -22.73
N ILE A 174 41.89 70.30 -22.00
CA ILE A 174 41.68 71.66 -21.53
C ILE A 174 42.80 72.06 -20.56
N ASN A 175 43.13 71.24 -19.56
CA ASN A 175 44.20 71.52 -18.61
C ASN A 175 45.57 71.70 -19.30
N ASN A 176 45.85 70.89 -20.32
CA ASN A 176 47.07 70.99 -21.11
C ASN A 176 47.13 72.29 -21.93
N LEU A 177 46.00 72.75 -22.49
CA LEU A 177 45.93 74.06 -23.15
C LEU A 177 46.14 75.19 -22.14
N LEU A 178 45.49 75.12 -20.97
CA LEU A 178 45.61 76.13 -19.92
C LEU A 178 47.05 76.26 -19.36
N SER A 179 47.83 75.19 -19.34
CA SER A 179 49.24 75.23 -18.90
C SER A 179 50.14 76.04 -19.85
N GLN A 180 49.71 76.25 -21.10
CA GLN A 180 50.41 77.05 -22.12
C GLN A 180 49.80 78.44 -22.31
N SER A 181 49.02 78.92 -21.33
CA SER A 181 48.21 80.16 -21.41
C SER A 181 48.97 81.43 -21.79
N GLN A 182 50.28 81.49 -21.58
CA GLN A 182 51.11 82.66 -21.92
C GLN A 182 51.64 82.65 -23.37
N THR A 183 51.35 81.62 -24.16
CA THR A 183 51.84 81.50 -25.52
C THR A 183 50.86 82.09 -26.53
N MET A 184 51.34 82.64 -27.65
CA MET A 184 50.46 83.08 -28.74
C MET A 184 49.67 81.91 -29.38
N ALA A 185 50.21 80.70 -29.31
CA ALA A 185 49.51 79.49 -29.76
C ALA A 185 48.23 79.21 -28.96
N PHE A 186 48.21 79.52 -27.66
CA PHE A 186 47.00 79.41 -26.84
C PHE A 186 45.88 80.33 -27.34
N LEU A 187 46.20 81.57 -27.73
CA LEU A 187 45.21 82.52 -28.26
C LEU A 187 44.60 82.06 -29.59
N GLN A 188 45.30 81.23 -30.36
CA GLN A 188 44.84 80.68 -31.64
C GLN A 188 44.18 79.29 -31.51
N ALA A 189 44.29 78.64 -30.36
CA ALA A 189 43.73 77.30 -30.14
C ALA A 189 42.20 77.36 -30.04
N SER A 190 41.52 76.40 -30.67
CA SER A 190 40.07 76.21 -30.53
C SER A 190 39.78 74.84 -29.92
N PHE A 191 38.79 74.78 -29.02
CA PHE A 191 38.38 73.55 -28.34
C PHE A 191 36.86 73.43 -28.37
N ASN A 192 36.38 72.22 -28.69
CA ASN A 192 34.96 71.90 -28.67
C ASN A 192 34.68 70.85 -27.61
N LEU A 193 33.68 71.09 -26.77
CA LEU A 193 33.26 70.12 -25.76
C LEU A 193 32.72 68.85 -26.41
N PRO A 194 33.12 67.65 -25.93
CA PRO A 194 32.54 66.41 -26.42
C PRO A 194 31.03 66.36 -26.16
N LYS A 195 30.28 65.73 -27.07
CA LYS A 195 28.84 65.49 -26.91
C LYS A 195 28.48 64.74 -25.61
N ALA A 196 29.43 63.96 -25.07
CA ALA A 196 29.38 63.26 -23.78
C ALA A 196 28.97 64.14 -22.58
N VAL A 197 29.32 65.43 -22.62
CA VAL A 197 29.04 66.39 -21.54
C VAL A 197 27.55 66.71 -21.41
N LYS A 198 26.75 66.46 -22.46
CA LYS A 198 25.29 66.68 -22.43
C LYS A 198 24.49 65.52 -21.84
N PHE A 199 25.17 64.42 -21.48
CA PHE A 199 24.51 63.24 -20.94
C PHE A 199 24.51 63.31 -19.40
N ASP A 200 23.32 63.39 -18.81
CA ASP A 200 23.15 63.30 -17.36
C ASP A 200 23.02 61.84 -16.90
N PRO A 201 23.80 61.41 -15.88
CA PRO A 201 23.67 60.07 -15.31
C PRO A 201 22.26 59.84 -14.74
N HIS A 202 21.61 58.77 -15.17
CA HIS A 202 20.33 58.32 -14.64
C HIS A 202 20.39 56.85 -14.22
N MET A 203 19.71 56.53 -13.12
CA MET A 203 19.62 55.18 -12.57
C MET A 203 18.48 54.42 -13.27
N PRO A 204 18.74 53.30 -13.95
CA PRO A 204 17.67 52.48 -14.53
C PRO A 204 16.85 51.81 -13.41
N GLN A 205 15.53 51.72 -13.60
CA GLN A 205 14.69 50.89 -12.72
C GLN A 205 14.85 49.41 -13.07
N VAL A 206 15.17 48.60 -12.07
CA VAL A 206 15.23 47.14 -12.15
C VAL A 206 14.39 46.57 -11.02
N ASN A 207 13.46 45.68 -11.36
CA ASN A 207 12.52 45.05 -10.45
C ASN A 207 12.35 43.56 -10.80
N LEU A 208 11.84 42.77 -9.84
CA LEU A 208 11.60 41.32 -9.98
C LEU A 208 10.11 40.97 -10.00
N ASP A 209 9.24 41.98 -10.08
CA ASP A 209 7.78 41.85 -10.12
C ASP A 209 7.27 41.68 -11.57
N SER A 210 8.06 41.00 -12.41
CA SER A 210 7.62 40.69 -13.76
C SER A 210 6.31 39.91 -13.72
N LYS A 211 5.49 40.05 -14.78
CA LYS A 211 4.21 39.35 -14.89
C LYS A 211 4.38 37.84 -14.74
N LYS A 212 5.52 37.29 -15.17
CA LYS A 212 5.82 35.86 -15.04
C LYS A 212 6.12 35.48 -13.60
N VAL A 213 7.04 36.18 -12.94
CA VAL A 213 7.41 35.90 -11.54
C VAL A 213 6.21 36.03 -10.61
N THR A 214 5.44 37.11 -10.77
CA THR A 214 4.22 37.35 -9.97
C THR A 214 3.14 36.31 -10.24
N ALA A 215 2.94 35.90 -11.49
CA ALA A 215 2.02 34.81 -11.83
C ALA A 215 2.46 33.47 -11.25
N SER A 216 3.75 33.12 -11.31
CA SER A 216 4.29 31.90 -10.72
C SER A 216 4.08 31.86 -9.21
N GLN A 217 4.39 32.96 -8.50
CA GLN A 217 4.17 33.06 -7.05
C GLN A 217 2.67 32.93 -6.69
N ALA A 218 1.79 33.59 -7.44
CA ALA A 218 0.35 33.50 -7.22
C ALA A 218 -0.17 32.08 -7.48
N CYS A 219 0.31 31.42 -8.55
CA CYS A 219 -0.02 30.04 -8.88
C CYS A 219 0.40 29.08 -7.76
N SER A 220 1.65 29.16 -7.29
CA SER A 220 2.14 28.31 -6.20
C SER A 220 1.35 28.53 -4.90
N ALA A 221 0.95 29.77 -4.60
CA ALA A 221 0.11 30.07 -3.44
C ALA A 221 -1.29 29.46 -3.57
N ALA A 222 -1.93 29.57 -4.74
CA ALA A 222 -3.22 28.97 -5.02
C ALA A 222 -3.17 27.43 -4.99
N LEU A 223 -2.13 26.84 -5.59
CA LEU A 223 -1.89 25.39 -5.57
C LEU A 223 -1.75 24.87 -4.14
N LYS A 224 -0.98 25.57 -3.30
CA LYS A 224 -0.85 25.23 -1.87
C LYS A 224 -2.21 25.24 -1.17
N GLN A 225 -3.01 26.29 -1.36
CA GLN A 225 -4.33 26.38 -0.74
C GLN A 225 -5.23 25.22 -1.18
N HIS A 226 -5.27 24.94 -2.49
CA HIS A 226 -6.08 23.87 -3.05
C HIS A 226 -5.66 22.49 -2.53
N LEU A 227 -4.35 22.19 -2.51
CA LEU A 227 -3.83 20.95 -1.95
C LEU A 227 -4.17 20.81 -0.46
N ALA A 228 -4.05 21.89 0.32
CA ALA A 228 -4.39 21.87 1.74
C ALA A 228 -5.88 21.58 1.99
N GLU A 229 -6.76 22.16 1.18
CA GLU A 229 -8.21 21.91 1.25
C GLU A 229 -8.55 20.46 0.93
N ILE A 230 -8.01 19.91 -0.16
CA ILE A 230 -8.24 18.51 -0.54
C ILE A 230 -7.71 17.56 0.54
N LEU A 231 -6.49 17.80 1.05
CA LEU A 231 -5.87 16.92 2.04
C LEU A 231 -6.54 16.99 3.42
N LYS A 232 -7.34 18.03 3.71
CA LYS A 232 -8.13 18.14 4.94
C LYS A 232 -9.38 17.25 4.92
N GLN A 233 -9.87 16.86 3.75
CA GLN A 233 -11.06 16.02 3.60
C GLN A 233 -10.74 14.52 3.85
N PRO A 234 -11.73 13.69 4.25
CA PRO A 234 -11.58 12.24 4.29
C PRO A 234 -11.37 11.66 2.87
N VAL A 235 -10.68 10.52 2.77
CA VAL A 235 -10.23 9.95 1.48
C VAL A 235 -11.40 9.68 0.52
N GLU A 236 -12.54 9.27 1.06
CA GLU A 236 -13.77 8.98 0.32
C GLU A 236 -14.34 10.22 -0.37
N ALA A 237 -14.24 11.39 0.27
CA ALA A 237 -14.71 12.66 -0.29
C ALA A 237 -13.75 13.21 -1.35
N ARG A 238 -12.44 12.99 -1.21
CA ARG A 238 -11.42 13.45 -2.16
C ARG A 238 -11.65 12.91 -3.58
N LEU A 239 -12.17 11.69 -3.69
CA LEU A 239 -12.45 11.06 -4.99
C LEU A 239 -13.51 11.82 -5.81
N LEU A 240 -14.46 12.50 -5.15
CA LEU A 240 -15.48 13.30 -5.83
C LEU A 240 -14.91 14.65 -6.29
N THR A 241 -13.99 15.23 -5.52
CA THR A 241 -13.33 16.50 -5.85
C THR A 241 -12.25 16.35 -6.92
N LEU A 242 -11.54 15.21 -6.93
CA LEU A 242 -10.44 14.93 -7.86
C LEU A 242 -10.90 14.27 -9.16
N LYS A 243 -12.17 13.84 -9.27
CA LYS A 243 -12.69 13.28 -10.52
C LYS A 243 -12.87 14.41 -11.52
N PRO A 244 -12.20 14.37 -12.69
CA PRO A 244 -12.59 15.22 -13.79
C PRO A 244 -14.01 14.82 -14.20
N GLU A 245 -14.90 15.80 -14.36
CA GLU A 245 -16.16 15.62 -15.09
C GLU A 245 -15.83 15.06 -16.47
N GLN A 246 -16.01 13.76 -16.68
CA GLN A 246 -16.02 13.18 -18.00
C GLN A 246 -17.32 13.63 -18.67
N GLN A 247 -17.21 14.68 -19.49
CA GLN A 247 -18.25 15.08 -20.42
C GLN A 247 -18.69 13.88 -21.28
N ALA A 248 -19.99 13.85 -21.51
CA ALA A 248 -20.75 12.84 -22.22
C ALA A 248 -20.15 12.43 -23.57
N GLU A 249 -20.19 11.12 -23.87
CA GLU A 249 -20.74 10.60 -25.12
C GLU A 249 -20.91 9.08 -25.02
N ALA A 250 -22.15 8.64 -24.81
CA ALA A 250 -22.57 7.29 -25.11
C ALA A 250 -23.04 7.26 -26.56
N VAL A 251 -22.14 6.95 -27.49
CA VAL A 251 -22.49 6.41 -28.80
C VAL A 251 -21.83 5.05 -28.91
N SER A 252 -22.63 4.01 -28.66
CA SER A 252 -22.21 2.63 -28.83
C SER A 252 -22.93 2.00 -30.02
N GLY A 253 -22.14 1.67 -31.04
CA GLY A 253 -22.39 0.66 -32.08
C GLY A 253 -21.39 0.80 -33.24
N PRO A 254 -20.98 -0.29 -33.94
CA PRO A 254 -21.48 -1.66 -33.87
C PRO A 254 -20.41 -2.71 -33.50
N ALA A 255 -20.90 -3.90 -33.11
CA ALA A 255 -20.14 -5.13 -32.98
C ALA A 255 -20.08 -5.89 -34.32
N THR A 256 -18.90 -6.41 -34.64
CA THR A 256 -18.59 -7.53 -35.55
C THR A 256 -17.76 -8.50 -34.68
N GLU A 257 -17.87 -9.82 -34.64
CA GLU A 257 -18.24 -10.90 -35.55
C GLU A 257 -18.62 -12.09 -34.65
N SER A 258 -19.71 -12.81 -34.91
CA SER A 258 -19.81 -13.97 -35.81
C SER A 258 -19.35 -15.31 -35.21
N THR A 259 -20.34 -16.21 -35.13
CA THR A 259 -20.31 -17.65 -35.51
C THR A 259 -20.47 -18.64 -34.37
N GLY A 260 -21.54 -19.45 -34.45
CA GLY A 260 -21.55 -20.80 -33.88
C GLY A 260 -22.86 -21.32 -33.28
N SER A 261 -23.89 -21.49 -34.10
CA SER A 261 -24.87 -22.60 -34.10
C SER A 261 -25.64 -23.01 -32.82
N GLN A 262 -26.96 -22.82 -32.92
CA GLN A 262 -28.08 -23.48 -32.23
C GLN A 262 -28.16 -25.02 -32.49
N PRO A 263 -29.07 -25.84 -31.86
CA PRO A 263 -30.37 -25.44 -31.29
C PRO A 263 -30.78 -26.04 -29.93
N GLU A 264 -31.80 -25.39 -29.35
CA GLU A 264 -32.61 -25.86 -28.22
C GLU A 264 -33.63 -26.93 -28.64
N ASP A 265 -34.00 -27.81 -27.71
CA ASP A 265 -35.24 -28.59 -27.81
C ASP A 265 -35.99 -28.65 -26.46
N LYS A 266 -37.32 -28.67 -26.56
CA LYS A 266 -38.33 -28.32 -25.56
C LYS A 266 -38.60 -29.37 -24.47
N VAL A 267 -38.84 -28.86 -23.25
CA VAL A 267 -39.93 -29.12 -22.27
C VAL A 267 -40.56 -30.53 -22.20
N THR A 268 -40.44 -31.19 -21.02
CA THR A 268 -41.54 -31.96 -20.37
C THR A 268 -41.33 -32.14 -18.83
N LYS A 269 -42.36 -31.86 -18.00
CA LYS A 269 -42.61 -32.38 -16.61
C LYS A 269 -43.79 -33.39 -16.71
N PRO A 270 -44.20 -34.25 -15.72
CA PRO A 270 -44.05 -34.29 -14.23
C PRO A 270 -43.86 -35.77 -13.71
N PRO A 271 -44.27 -36.27 -12.48
CA PRO A 271 -44.85 -35.69 -11.26
C PRO A 271 -44.23 -36.10 -9.90
N ARG A 272 -44.77 -35.50 -8.82
CA ARG A 272 -44.47 -35.66 -7.38
C ARG A 272 -45.02 -36.95 -6.76
N GLN A 273 -44.31 -37.52 -5.76
CA GLN A 273 -44.94 -38.19 -4.60
C GLN A 273 -44.19 -37.97 -3.25
N ARG A 274 -44.99 -37.46 -2.28
CA ARG A 274 -45.10 -37.57 -0.80
C ARG A 274 -43.89 -37.63 0.20
N ARG A 275 -44.09 -36.82 1.26
CA ARG A 275 -43.45 -36.51 2.59
C ARG A 275 -43.03 -37.72 3.48
N ALA A 276 -42.24 -37.69 4.59
CA ALA A 276 -41.79 -36.73 5.65
C ALA A 276 -40.67 -37.41 6.55
N PRO A 277 -40.17 -36.91 7.73
CA PRO A 277 -39.86 -35.56 8.27
C PRO A 277 -38.43 -35.36 8.90
N ARG A 278 -38.02 -34.07 9.03
CA ARG A 278 -37.13 -33.33 9.98
C ARG A 278 -35.93 -33.98 10.71
N SER A 279 -34.76 -33.32 10.64
CA SER A 279 -34.03 -32.71 11.80
C SER A 279 -32.89 -31.77 11.36
N HIS A 280 -32.54 -30.83 12.24
CA HIS A 280 -31.79 -29.58 12.03
C HIS A 280 -30.27 -29.71 11.76
N SER A 281 -29.72 -28.87 10.86
CA SER A 281 -28.68 -27.85 11.16
C SER A 281 -28.14 -27.25 9.84
N VAL A 282 -28.18 -25.91 9.77
CA VAL A 282 -27.80 -25.13 8.58
C VAL A 282 -26.28 -24.95 8.54
N GLY A 283 -25.62 -25.53 7.54
CA GLY A 283 -24.23 -25.23 7.21
C GLY A 283 -24.12 -23.96 6.38
N ARG A 284 -23.38 -22.96 6.87
CA ARG A 284 -23.01 -21.75 6.14
C ARG A 284 -22.00 -22.11 5.04
N PRO A 285 -22.12 -21.60 3.80
CA PRO A 285 -21.15 -21.90 2.76
C PRO A 285 -19.82 -21.15 3.01
N PRO A 286 -18.68 -21.66 2.52
CA PRO A 286 -17.39 -21.03 2.72
C PRO A 286 -17.30 -19.73 1.91
N ILE A 287 -16.90 -18.64 2.56
CA ILE A 287 -16.59 -17.37 1.91
C ILE A 287 -15.26 -17.53 1.18
N GLN A 288 -15.29 -17.57 -0.15
CA GLN A 288 -14.09 -17.40 -0.97
C GLN A 288 -13.65 -15.93 -0.93
N PRO A 289 -12.40 -15.61 -0.55
CA PRO A 289 -11.87 -14.27 -0.76
C PRO A 289 -11.50 -14.13 -2.24
N VAL A 290 -12.38 -13.48 -3.01
CA VAL A 290 -12.07 -13.02 -4.36
C VAL A 290 -11.12 -11.82 -4.22
N LEU A 291 -9.81 -12.06 -4.28
CA LEU A 291 -8.83 -10.99 -4.51
C LEU A 291 -8.82 -10.68 -6.00
N MET A 292 -9.47 -9.59 -6.37
CA MET A 292 -9.31 -8.99 -7.70
C MET A 292 -7.89 -8.45 -7.87
N PRO A 293 -7.22 -8.72 -9.00
CA PRO A 293 -5.95 -8.08 -9.32
C PRO A 293 -6.17 -6.57 -9.49
N PHE A 294 -5.36 -5.78 -8.78
CA PHE A 294 -5.28 -4.34 -9.01
C PHE A 294 -4.39 -4.12 -10.24
N ASN A 295 -5.00 -3.81 -11.39
CA ASN A 295 -4.24 -3.32 -12.53
C ASN A 295 -3.78 -1.89 -12.25
N VAL A 296 -2.48 -1.70 -12.08
CA VAL A 296 -1.85 -0.39 -12.19
C VAL A 296 -1.80 -0.05 -13.68
N PRO A 297 -2.36 1.08 -14.14
CA PRO A 297 -2.17 1.50 -15.52
C PRO A 297 -0.70 1.86 -15.72
N THR A 298 0.05 0.99 -16.40
CA THR A 298 1.33 1.38 -17.01
C THR A 298 1.01 2.19 -18.26
N HIS A 299 0.74 3.48 -18.08
CA HIS A 299 0.84 4.41 -19.21
C HIS A 299 2.32 4.69 -19.46
N SER A 300 2.91 3.92 -20.37
CA SER A 300 4.09 4.35 -21.10
C SER A 300 3.62 5.45 -22.05
N LEU A 301 3.87 6.71 -21.70
CA LEU A 301 3.69 7.84 -22.60
C LEU A 301 5.07 8.43 -22.89
N MET A 302 5.72 7.89 -23.93
CA MET A 302 6.51 8.74 -24.81
C MET A 302 5.53 9.67 -25.52
N GLY A 303 5.49 10.93 -25.11
CA GLY A 303 4.63 11.95 -25.70
C GLY A 303 5.08 13.32 -25.24
N THR A 304 5.66 14.10 -26.15
CA THR A 304 6.08 15.50 -25.98
C THR A 304 4.94 16.32 -25.39
N TYR A 305 5.11 16.81 -24.15
CA TYR A 305 4.09 17.61 -23.48
C TYR A 305 4.30 19.10 -23.78
N THR A 306 3.34 19.69 -24.48
CA THR A 306 3.21 21.13 -24.65
C THR A 306 2.78 21.76 -23.31
N GLY A 307 3.37 22.92 -23.00
CA GLY A 307 3.22 23.59 -21.71
C GLY A 307 1.77 23.89 -21.32
N TRP A 308 1.49 23.76 -20.03
CA TRP A 308 0.23 24.14 -19.42
C TRP A 308 0.08 25.67 -19.49
N HIS A 309 -0.74 26.16 -20.42
CA HIS A 309 -1.13 27.56 -20.48
C HIS A 309 -2.19 27.85 -19.40
N CYS A 310 -1.79 28.54 -18.34
CA CYS A 310 -2.72 29.17 -17.41
C CYS A 310 -3.39 30.37 -18.10
N ASN A 311 -4.68 30.26 -18.42
CA ASN A 311 -5.51 31.40 -18.81
C ASN A 311 -5.97 32.17 -17.55
N PRO A 312 -5.77 33.49 -17.47
CA PRO A 312 -6.33 34.29 -16.38
C PRO A 312 -7.82 34.61 -16.64
N PRO A 313 -8.66 34.74 -15.60
CA PRO A 313 -10.06 35.09 -15.78
C PRO A 313 -10.23 36.60 -16.09
N TYR A 314 -11.15 36.85 -17.01
CA TYR A 314 -11.61 38.15 -17.51
C TYR A 314 -12.35 38.94 -16.41
N MET A 315 -11.87 40.14 -16.08
CA MET A 315 -12.53 41.06 -15.15
C MET A 315 -13.59 41.89 -15.90
N ALA A 316 -14.86 41.67 -15.61
CA ALA A 316 -15.95 42.54 -16.02
C ALA A 316 -16.12 43.70 -15.02
N GLY A 317 -16.08 44.93 -15.52
CA GLY A 317 -16.12 46.15 -14.72
C GLY A 317 -17.49 46.46 -14.13
N GLN A 318 -17.48 47.12 -12.97
CA GLN A 318 -18.58 47.95 -12.49
C GLN A 318 -18.05 49.36 -12.23
N GLN A 319 -18.60 50.32 -12.99
CA GLN A 319 -18.46 51.75 -12.79
C GLN A 319 -19.18 52.16 -11.50
N THR A 320 -18.49 52.85 -10.59
CA THR A 320 -19.14 53.70 -9.59
C THR A 320 -18.78 55.16 -9.87
N LYS A 321 -19.82 55.98 -9.94
CA LYS A 321 -19.78 57.41 -10.24
C LYS A 321 -19.19 58.21 -9.08
N GLN A 322 -18.35 59.16 -9.49
CA GLN A 322 -18.04 60.47 -8.92
C GLN A 322 -18.83 60.92 -7.68
N ASP A 323 -18.09 61.42 -6.69
CA ASP A 323 -18.33 62.78 -6.22
C ASP A 323 -17.02 63.48 -5.81
N ARG A 324 -16.79 64.67 -6.36
CA ARG A 324 -15.68 65.60 -6.04
C ARG A 324 -16.24 66.74 -5.21
N ARG A 325 -15.58 67.11 -4.10
CA ARG A 325 -15.38 68.52 -3.68
C ARG A 325 -14.17 68.69 -2.73
N PRO A 326 -13.58 69.91 -2.69
CA PRO A 326 -12.14 70.14 -2.49
C PRO A 326 -11.77 70.68 -1.09
N PRO A 327 -10.47 70.89 -0.79
CA PRO A 327 -9.99 71.22 0.56
C PRO A 327 -9.93 72.74 0.81
N HIS A 328 -10.05 73.16 2.08
CA HIS A 328 -9.71 74.50 2.52
C HIS A 328 -8.86 74.48 3.80
N ASN A 329 -7.80 75.28 3.78
CA ASN A 329 -6.81 75.53 4.82
C ASN A 329 -7.38 76.27 6.06
N ALA A 330 -6.63 76.13 7.17
CA ALA A 330 -6.67 76.72 8.52
C ALA A 330 -6.77 78.28 8.57
N PRO A 331 -6.67 79.03 9.71
CA PRO A 331 -6.35 78.66 11.11
C PRO A 331 -7.11 79.42 12.25
N GLY A 332 -6.84 79.04 13.52
CA GLY A 332 -6.69 79.97 14.67
C GLY A 332 -7.93 80.58 15.33
N GLY A 333 -8.10 80.40 16.65
CA GLY A 333 -9.09 81.15 17.43
C GLY A 333 -9.22 80.75 18.89
N TYR A 334 -8.35 81.31 19.73
CA TYR A 334 -8.52 81.44 21.19
C TYR A 334 -9.87 82.08 21.56
N LYS A 335 -10.56 81.59 22.60
CA LYS A 335 -11.16 82.35 23.74
C LYS A 335 -12.07 81.48 24.65
N PRO A 336 -12.47 81.95 25.88
CA PRO A 336 -12.23 81.18 27.11
C PRO A 336 -13.48 80.90 27.97
N ASN A 337 -13.21 80.18 29.07
CA ASN A 337 -13.73 80.37 30.44
C ASN A 337 -15.10 79.82 30.89
N MET A 338 -15.01 79.14 32.04
CA MET A 338 -15.91 79.12 33.22
C MET A 338 -17.23 78.34 33.22
N LYS A 339 -17.24 77.40 34.19
CA LYS A 339 -18.30 76.86 35.08
C LYS A 339 -18.41 75.34 34.87
N GLY A 340 -17.99 74.49 35.80
CA GLY A 340 -18.23 74.50 37.25
C GLY A 340 -19.33 73.49 37.54
N ASN A 341 -18.96 72.26 37.91
CA ASN A 341 -19.71 71.43 38.87
C ASN A 341 -18.98 70.11 39.17
N GLN A 342 -18.77 69.93 40.49
CA GLN A 342 -18.46 68.73 41.27
C GLN A 342 -17.07 68.08 41.13
#